data_AF-X0WJB6-F1
#
_entry.id   AF-X0WJB6-F1
#
_cell.length_a   1.000
_cell.length_b   1.000
_cell.length_c   1.000
_cell.angle_alpha   90.00
_cell.angle_beta   90.00
_cell.angle_gamma   90.00
#
_symmetry.space_group_name_H-M   'P 1'
#
loop_
_entity.id
_entity.type
_entity.pdbx_description
1 polymer ?
#
loop_
_entity_poly.entity_id
_entity_poly.type
_entity_poly.pdbx_seq_one_letter_code
_entity_poly.pdbx_strand_id
1 'polypeptide(L)' 'YRKAQNREDAIAELGRGAGTQFDPVVTKAFLALVKRRGDGLRAPGKAASEDRPLVAARAAGRRKR' A
#
# COMPACT_ATOMS: atom_id res chain seq x y z
N TYR A 1 -15.14 3.37 0.90
CA TYR A 1 -13.75 3.87 0.99
C TYR A 1 -13.66 4.96 2.05
N ARG A 2 -12.50 5.11 2.69
CA ARG A 2 -12.23 6.17 3.69
C ARG A 2 -11.28 7.23 3.11
N LYS A 3 -11.32 8.43 3.68
CA LYS A 3 -10.37 9.51 3.35
C LYS A 3 -8.96 9.12 3.77
N ALA A 4 -7.96 9.70 3.11
CA ALA A 4 -6.56 9.56 3.50
C ALA A 4 -6.35 10.03 4.95
N GLN A 5 -5.55 9.28 5.70
CA GLN A 5 -5.12 9.66 7.04
C GLN A 5 -4.02 10.73 6.97
N ASN A 6 -3.84 11.47 8.05
CA ASN A 6 -2.64 12.28 8.20
C ASN A 6 -1.41 11.37 8.36
N ARG A 7 -0.23 11.99 8.24
CA ARG A 7 1.05 11.29 8.19
C ARG A 7 1.36 10.57 9.51
N GLU A 8 1.07 11.23 10.62
CA GLU A 8 1.35 10.74 11.98
C GLU A 8 0.52 9.49 12.28
N ASP A 9 -0.76 9.52 11.92
CA ASP A 9 -1.67 8.39 12.07
C ASP A 9 -1.23 7.22 11.18
N ALA A 10 -0.84 7.49 9.94
CA ALA A 10 -0.34 6.45 9.04
C ALA A 10 0.96 5.80 9.55
N ILE A 11 1.89 6.59 10.10
CA ILE A 11 3.10 6.09 10.74
C ILE A 11 2.77 5.23 11.97
N ALA A 12 1.81 5.68 12.78
CA ALA A 12 1.37 4.95 13.97
C ALA A 12 0.72 3.61 13.60
N GLU A 13 -0.10 3.56 12.54
CA GLU A 13 -0.71 2.31 12.04
C GLU A 13 0.35 1.34 11.53
N LEU A 14 1.32 1.80 10.74
CA LEU A 14 2.43 0.96 10.27
C LEU A 14 3.21 0.36 11.44
N GLY A 15 3.43 1.14 12.51
CA GLY A 15 4.04 0.67 13.74
C GLY A 15 3.21 -0.42 14.44
N ARG A 16 1.89 -0.23 14.55
CA ARG A 16 0.98 -1.23 15.14
C ARG A 16 0.96 -2.55 14.37
N GLY A 17 1.08 -2.50 13.04
CA GLY A 17 1.11 -3.69 12.17
C GLY A 17 2.45 -4.42 12.10
N ALA A 18 3.52 -3.89 12.69
CA ALA A 18 4.84 -4.50 12.64
C ALA A 18 4.90 -5.81 13.43
N GLY A 19 5.41 -6.88 12.81
CA GLY A 19 5.46 -8.22 13.40
C GLY A 19 4.18 -9.03 13.24
N THR A 20 3.12 -8.46 12.65
CA THR A 20 1.87 -9.18 12.35
C THR A 20 1.54 -9.10 10.87
N GLN A 21 1.20 -7.90 10.38
CA GLN A 21 0.86 -7.62 9.00
C GLN A 21 2.10 -7.33 8.15
N PHE A 22 3.15 -6.81 8.79
CA PHE A 22 4.38 -6.40 8.14
C PHE A 22 5.59 -7.01 8.82
N ASP A 23 6.65 -7.24 8.05
CA ASP A 23 7.94 -7.60 8.61
C ASP A 23 8.47 -6.46 9.51
N PRO A 24 8.82 -6.74 10.78
CA PRO A 24 9.20 -5.71 11.73
C PRO A 24 10.54 -5.02 11.37
N VAL A 25 11.48 -5.73 10.74
CA VAL A 25 12.76 -5.17 10.30
C VAL A 25 12.54 -4.22 9.13
N VAL A 26 11.72 -4.62 8.16
CA VAL A 26 11.36 -3.80 7.00
C VAL A 26 10.62 -2.54 7.42
N THR A 27 9.61 -2.65 8.29
CA THR A 27 8.85 -1.50 8.79
C THR A 27 9.77 -0.51 9.52
N LYS A 28 10.67 -1.01 10.37
CA LYS A 28 11.65 -0.15 11.06
C LYS A 28 12.56 0.59 10.08
N ALA A 29 13.07 -0.09 9.05
CA ALA A 29 13.90 0.53 8.02
C ALA A 29 13.12 1.58 7.23
N PHE A 30 11.88 1.30 6.84
CA PHE A 30 11.01 2.23 6.14
C PHE A 30 10.75 3.50 6.95
N LEU A 31 10.36 3.37 8.23
CA LEU A 31 10.12 4.53 9.10
C LEU A 31 11.39 5.35 9.34
N ALA A 32 12.55 4.70 9.44
CA ALA A 32 13.83 5.40 9.55
C ALA A 32 14.16 6.23 8.28
N LEU A 33 13.85 5.69 7.09
CA LEU A 33 14.00 6.42 5.83
C LEU A 33 13.05 7.62 5.76
N VAL A 34 11.78 7.43 6.12
CA VAL A 34 10.76 8.50 6.14
C VAL A 34 11.17 9.63 7.10
N LYS A 35 11.73 9.31 8.26
CA LYS A 35 12.20 10.31 9.24
C LYS A 35 13.43 11.09 8.74
N ARG A 36 14.38 10.41 8.10
CA ARG A 36 15.66 11.01 7.68
C ARG A 36 15.56 11.89 6.43
N ARG A 37 14.58 11.63 5.55
CA ARG A 37 14.56 12.21 4.20
C ARG A 37 13.68 13.45 4.02
N GLY A 38 12.98 13.93 5.05
CA GLY A 38 12.10 15.10 4.96
C GLY A 38 11.22 15.04 3.70
N ASP A 39 10.23 14.14 3.71
CA ASP A 39 9.19 13.94 2.67
C ASP A 39 9.66 13.70 1.22
N GLY A 40 10.96 13.60 0.96
CA GLY A 40 11.56 13.38 -0.37
C GLY A 40 11.61 11.92 -0.84
N LEU A 41 10.68 11.05 -0.43
CA LEU A 41 10.39 9.87 -1.24
C LEU A 41 9.59 10.38 -2.43
N ARG A 42 10.30 10.80 -3.49
CA ARG A 42 9.68 11.08 -4.79
C ARG A 42 8.78 9.89 -5.08
N ALA A 43 7.46 10.10 -5.04
CA ALA A 43 6.51 9.10 -5.45
C ALA A 43 6.99 8.59 -6.81
N PRO A 44 7.08 7.27 -7.06
CA PRO A 44 7.38 6.78 -8.39
C PRO A 44 6.39 7.48 -9.33
N GLY A 45 6.91 8.30 -10.25
CA GLY A 45 6.08 9.14 -11.12
C GLY A 45 5.09 8.23 -11.83
N LYS A 46 3.80 8.44 -11.57
CA LYS A 46 2.68 7.54 -11.92
C LYS A 46 2.99 6.06 -11.60
N ALA A 47 2.40 5.55 -10.52
CA ALA A 47 2.39 4.11 -10.27
C ALA A 47 1.89 3.39 -11.53
N ALA A 48 2.65 2.40 -12.02
CA ALA A 48 2.29 1.54 -13.15
C ALA A 48 0.97 0.74 -12.95
N SER A 49 0.22 1.03 -11.88
CA SER A 49 -1.11 0.52 -11.60
C SER A 49 -2.23 1.21 -12.37
N GLU A 50 -2.00 2.37 -12.99
CA GLU A 50 -3.03 2.98 -13.87
C GLU A 50 -3.26 2.16 -15.16
N ASP A 51 -2.27 1.36 -15.60
CA ASP A 51 -2.34 0.58 -16.85
C ASP A 51 -2.67 -0.90 -16.68
N ARG A 52 -2.91 -1.38 -15.45
CA ARG A 52 -3.33 -2.77 -15.23
C ARG A 52 -4.86 -2.84 -15.14
N PRO A 53 -5.57 -3.34 -16.17
CA PRO A 53 -6.97 -3.66 -16.00
C PRO A 53 -7.08 -4.69 -14.88
N LEU A 54 -7.83 -4.34 -13.82
CA LEU A 54 -8.25 -5.29 -12.80
C LEU A 54 -8.95 -6.43 -13.54
N VAL A 55 -8.29 -7.57 -13.68
CA VAL A 55 -8.82 -8.71 -14.44
C VAL A 55 -10.13 -9.11 -13.78
N ALA A 56 -11.24 -8.74 -14.43
CA ALA A 56 -12.57 -9.14 -14.01
C ALA A 56 -12.59 -10.66 -13.96
N ALA A 57 -12.87 -11.21 -12.77
CA ALA A 57 -13.12 -12.63 -12.60
C ALA A 57 -14.20 -13.03 -13.61
N ARG A 58 -13.80 -13.82 -14.61
CA ARG A 58 -14.65 -14.26 -15.70
C ARG A 58 -15.78 -15.08 -15.05
N ALA A 59 -17.01 -14.57 -15.14
CA ALA A 59 -18.20 -15.32 -14.77
C ALA A 59 -18.24 -16.62 -15.60
N ALA A 60 -17.81 -17.71 -14.98
CA ALA A 60 -17.94 -19.04 -15.53
C ALA A 60 -19.39 -19.50 -15.28
N GLY A 61 -20.17 -19.60 -16.35
CA GLY A 61 -21.53 -20.13 -16.23
C GLY A 61 -22.41 -19.95 -17.46
N ARG A 62 -21.91 -20.19 -18.67
CA ARG A 62 -22.77 -20.37 -19.84
C ARG A 62 -22.96 -21.88 -20.07
N ARG A 63 -24.20 -22.37 -20.02
CA ARG A 63 -24.71 -23.37 -20.98
C ARG A 63 -26.23 -23.50 -20.93
N LYS A 64 -26.84 -23.10 -22.05
CA LYS A 64 -28.14 -23.56 -22.54
C LYS A 64 -28.18 -25.10 -22.55
N ARG A 65 -29.32 -25.67 -22.17
CA ARG A 65 -30.02 -26.67 -22.98
C ARG A 65 -31.48 -26.28 -23.04
#